data_AF-A0A2V8ZVQ6-F1
#
_entry.id   AF-A0A2V8ZVQ6-F1
#
_cell.length_a   1.000
_cell.length_b   1.000
_cell.length_c   1.000
_cell.angle_alpha   90.00
_cell.angle_beta   90.00
_cell.angle_gamma   90.00
#
_symmetry.space_group_name_H-M   'P 1'
#
loop_
_entity.id
_entity.type
_entity.pdbx_description
1 polymer ?
#
loop_
_entity_poly.entity_id
_entity_poly.type
_entity_poly.pdbx_seq_one_letter_code
_entity_poly.pdbx_strand_id
1 'polypeptide(L)' 'PVALEKGLRFAIREGGHTVGAGAVTDIIE' A
#
# COMPACT_ATOMS: atom_id res chain seq x y z
N PRO A 1 0.74 -3.59 -13.34
CA PRO A 1 -0.54 -3.57 -12.58
C PRO A 1 -0.57 -4.71 -11.55
N VAL A 2 -1.17 -4.45 -10.39
CA VAL A 2 -1.43 -5.43 -9.32
C VAL A 2 -2.93 -5.35 -9.02
N ALA A 3 -3.55 -6.44 -8.59
CA ALA A 3 -4.94 -6.39 -8.14
C ALA A 3 -5.04 -5.48 -6.90
N LEU A 4 -5.79 -4.40 -7.01
CA LEU A 4 -5.99 -3.40 -5.96
C LEU A 4 -7.49 -3.20 -5.71
N GLU A 5 -7.85 -3.00 -4.44
CA GLU A 5 -9.19 -2.63 -4.00
C GLU A 5 -9.12 -1.52 -2.95
N LYS A 6 -10.15 -0.67 -2.86
CA LYS A 6 -10.22 0.36 -1.81
C LYS A 6 -10.22 -0.29 -0.44
N GLY A 7 -9.46 0.28 0.49
CA GLY A 7 -9.27 -0.25 1.85
C GLY A 7 -8.20 -1.33 1.97
N LEU A 8 -7.63 -1.82 0.85
CA LEU A 8 -6.53 -2.77 0.88
C LEU A 8 -5.36 -2.19 1.68
N ARG A 9 -4.90 -2.93 2.69
CA ARG A 9 -3.81 -2.51 3.58
C ARG A 9 -2.46 -2.90 3.01
N PHE A 10 -1.46 -2.05 3.20
CA PHE A 10 -0.09 -2.30 2.76
C PHE A 10 0.93 -1.73 3.75
N ALA A 11 2.18 -2.16 3.60
CA ALA A 11 3.33 -1.64 4.33
C ALA A 11 4.37 -1.08 3.36
N ILE A 12 5.05 -0.01 3.77
CA ILE A 12 6.19 0.58 3.06
C ILE A 12 7.46 0.12 3.79
N ARG A 13 8.40 -0.48 3.04
CA ARG A 13 9.64 -1.04 3.62
C ARG A 13 10.88 -0.50 2.92
N GLU A 14 11.90 -0.15 3.71
CA GLU A 14 13.21 0.32 3.25
C GLU A 14 14.31 -0.35 4.08
N GLY A 15 15.35 -0.88 3.44
CA GLY A 15 16.48 -1.50 4.14
C GLY A 15 16.08 -2.65 5.08
N GLY A 16 15.00 -3.38 4.77
CA GLY A 16 14.46 -4.47 5.59
C GLY A 16 13.53 -4.03 6.74
N HIS A 17 13.38 -2.73 6.99
CA HIS A 17 12.55 -2.18 8.06
C HIS A 17 11.24 -1.64 7.52
N THR A 18 10.17 -1.71 8.33
CA THR A 18 8.89 -1.06 8.01
C THR A 18 8.98 0.40 8.40
N VAL A 19 8.75 1.30 7.44
CA VAL A 19 8.82 2.76 7.64
C VAL A 19 7.45 3.43 7.55
N GLY A 20 6.43 2.68 7.10
CA GLY A 20 5.06 3.16 7.05
C GLY A 20 4.06 2.05 6.82
N ALA A 21 2.81 2.35 7.10
CA ALA A 21 1.66 1.51 6.81
C ALA A 21 0.49 2.37 6.35
N GLY A 22 -0.35 1.83 5.48
CA GLY A 22 -1.48 2.57 4.91
C GLY A 22 -2.56 1.64 4.37
N ALA A 23 -3.63 2.26 3.90
CA ALA A 23 -4.69 1.60 3.16
C ALA A 23 -5.01 2.43 1.90
N VAL A 24 -5.36 1.76 0.81
CA VAL A 24 -5.74 2.43 -0.45
C VAL A 24 -7.04 3.20 -0.26
N THR A 25 -7.06 4.50 -0.57
CA THR A 25 -8.27 5.33 -0.47
C THR A 25 -9.02 5.42 -1.80
N ASP A 26 -8.29 5.59 -2.90
CA ASP A 26 -8.81 5.71 -4.25
C ASP A 26 -7.89 5.03 -5.26
N ILE A 27 -8.44 4.62 -6.41
CA ILE A 27 -7.71 4.00 -7.51
C ILE A 27 -7.74 4.98 -8.69
N ILE A 28 -6.55 5.30 -9.20
CA ILE A 28 -6.31 6.12 -10.38
C ILE A 28 -5.56 5.28 -11.42
N GLU A 29 -5.86 5.44 -12.70
CA GLU A 29 -5.27 4.70 -13.83
C GLU A 29 -4.19 5.50 -14.57
#